data_AF-A0A443SAP3-F1
#
_entry.id   AF-A0A443SAP3-F1
#
_cell.length_a   1.000
_cell.length_b   1.000
_cell.length_c   1.000
_cell.angle_alpha   90.00
_cell.angle_beta   90.00
_cell.angle_gamma   90.00
#
_symmetry.space_group_name_H-M   'P 1'
#
loop_
_entity.id
_entity.type
_entity.pdbx_description
1 polymer ?
#
loop_
_entity_poly.entity_id
_entity_poly.type
_entity_poly.pdbx_seq_one_letter_code
_entity_poly.pdbx_strand_id
1 'polypeptide(L)'
;MKSDDKVSEAEQKTANFFKACKNIEKRNEIGLSELKRMLQLDIVFPLISDTAFDDSEYNWEKHYVYSDVKLYGVQPFFSNYITYDEETNYTTRILTVSPENDLYKYREILTSESRLDKIKFENLIRDRMKNVTQLLNPNIQTYTMNKDIDDVIEFGKKLGNASLLASTVYNGTKDYVRVDLYQMDYKFKKVKWFELFSELYQMAHVKLRKDDPILVTNHYYFTELGEILSSTSKRCLNGQTRNRRE
;
A
#
# COMPACT_ATOMS: atom_id res chain seq x y z
N MET A 1 -3.96 17.27 53.32
CA MET A 1 -3.32 17.66 52.04
C MET A 1 -3.70 16.63 51.01
N LYS A 2 -4.64 16.95 50.09
CA LYS A 2 -4.87 16.14 48.90
C LYS A 2 -3.77 16.52 47.91
N SER A 3 -2.98 15.57 47.42
CA SER A 3 -2.12 15.84 46.27
C SER A 3 -3.03 16.08 45.08
N ASP A 4 -2.90 17.25 44.45
CA ASP A 4 -3.39 17.46 43.10
C ASP A 4 -2.54 16.57 42.18
N ASP A 5 -2.99 15.34 41.96
CA ASP A 5 -2.38 14.45 40.98
C ASP A 5 -2.63 15.06 39.59
N LYS A 6 -1.65 15.83 39.13
CA LYS A 6 -1.61 16.36 37.76
C LYS A 6 -1.63 15.19 36.79
N VAL A 7 -2.75 15.08 36.07
CA VAL A 7 -2.91 14.16 34.93
C VAL A 7 -1.72 14.30 33.99
N SER A 8 -1.07 13.19 33.66
CA SER A 8 0.10 13.16 32.79
C SER A 8 -0.24 13.62 31.38
N GLU A 9 0.77 14.06 30.62
CA GLU A 9 0.59 14.44 29.22
C GLU A 9 0.02 13.29 28.36
N ALA A 10 0.42 12.04 28.65
CA ALA A 10 -0.07 10.86 27.95
C ALA A 10 -1.58 10.64 28.18
N GLU A 11 -2.03 10.79 29.42
CA GLU A 11 -3.44 10.69 29.78
C GLU A 11 -4.26 11.83 29.15
N GLN A 12 -3.72 13.05 29.14
CA GLN A 12 -4.36 14.19 28.47
C GLN A 12 -4.51 13.96 26.96
N LYS A 13 -3.47 13.48 26.28
CA LYS A 13 -3.53 13.13 24.85
C LYS A 13 -4.57 12.04 24.57
N THR A 14 -4.63 11.03 25.41
CA THR A 14 -5.60 9.93 25.30
C THR A 14 -7.03 10.42 25.46
N ALA A 15 -7.27 11.23 26.49
CA ALA A 15 -8.59 11.83 26.74
C ALA A 15 -9.03 12.74 25.59
N ASN A 16 -8.11 13.56 25.06
CA ASN A 16 -8.39 14.44 23.92
C ASN A 16 -8.68 13.65 22.64
N PHE A 17 -7.90 12.60 22.35
CA PHE A 17 -8.15 11.72 21.21
C PHE A 17 -9.52 11.05 21.30
N PHE A 18 -9.84 10.46 22.46
CA PHE A 18 -11.14 9.83 22.70
C PHE A 18 -12.30 10.82 22.53
N LYS A 19 -12.16 12.04 23.10
CA LYS A 19 -13.15 13.11 22.96
C LYS A 19 -13.35 13.51 21.50
N ALA A 20 -12.28 13.62 20.73
CA ALA A 20 -12.33 13.93 19.31
C ALA A 20 -13.07 12.83 18.51
N CYS A 21 -12.75 11.55 18.75
CA CYS A 21 -13.40 10.43 18.07
C CYS A 21 -14.91 10.32 18.35
N LYS A 22 -15.34 10.69 19.57
CA LYS A 22 -16.75 10.65 19.99
C LYS A 22 -17.58 11.85 19.55
N ASN A 23 -16.95 12.91 19.04
CA ASN A 23 -17.68 14.09 18.58
C ASN A 23 -18.26 13.86 17.17
N ILE A 24 -19.39 13.14 17.11
CA ILE A 24 -20.06 12.78 15.85
C ILE A 24 -20.53 14.04 15.11
N GLU A 25 -21.02 15.05 15.83
CA GLU A 25 -21.46 16.33 15.22
C GLU A 25 -20.32 16.99 14.46
N LYS A 26 -19.14 17.11 15.08
CA LYS A 26 -17.97 17.69 14.40
C LYS A 26 -17.48 16.85 13.23
N ARG A 27 -17.52 15.52 13.35
CA ARG A 27 -17.18 14.61 12.24
C ARG A 27 -18.13 14.79 11.05
N ASN A 28 -19.41 14.93 11.31
CA ASN A 28 -20.42 15.15 10.27
C ASN A 28 -20.28 16.55 9.64
N GLU A 29 -19.95 17.57 10.44
CA GLU A 29 -19.65 18.93 9.95
C GLU A 29 -18.45 18.93 9.00
N ILE A 30 -17.38 18.22 9.35
CA ILE A 30 -16.19 18.08 8.49
C ILE A 30 -16.51 17.24 7.24
N GLY A 31 -17.26 16.15 7.41
CA GLY A 31 -17.61 15.23 6.34
C GLY A 31 -16.37 14.68 5.62
N LEU A 32 -16.39 14.72 4.29
CA LEU A 32 -15.30 14.23 3.43
C LEU A 32 -14.27 15.32 3.05
N SER A 33 -14.41 16.54 3.57
CA SER A 33 -13.58 17.68 3.15
C SER A 33 -12.09 17.44 3.38
N GLU A 34 -11.71 16.98 4.58
CA GLU A 34 -10.31 16.70 4.91
C GLU A 34 -9.75 15.53 4.10
N LEU A 35 -10.54 14.49 3.85
CA LEU A 35 -10.12 13.37 3.01
C LEU A 35 -9.88 13.84 1.57
N LYS A 36 -10.82 14.62 0.99
CA LYS A 36 -10.64 15.19 -0.35
C LYS A 36 -9.41 16.09 -0.43
N ARG A 37 -9.20 16.94 0.58
CA ARG A 37 -8.01 17.80 0.67
C ARG A 37 -6.73 16.96 0.68
N MET A 38 -6.66 15.91 1.51
CA MET A 38 -5.50 15.00 1.55
C MET A 38 -5.26 14.30 0.21
N LEU A 39 -6.32 13.89 -0.46
CA LEU A 39 -6.27 13.22 -1.77
C LEU A 39 -6.03 14.17 -2.95
N GLN A 40 -6.04 15.49 -2.75
CA GLN A 40 -5.78 16.48 -3.80
C GLN A 40 -4.39 17.10 -3.71
N LEU A 41 -3.73 17.02 -2.55
CA LEU A 41 -2.54 17.83 -2.28
C LEU A 41 -1.26 17.37 -2.99
N ASP A 42 -1.08 16.08 -3.28
CA ASP A 42 0.14 15.59 -3.98
C ASP A 42 -0.07 14.27 -4.74
N ILE A 43 -1.27 13.70 -4.68
CA ILE A 43 -1.62 12.44 -5.34
C ILE A 43 -2.85 12.72 -6.17
N VAL A 44 -2.70 13.04 -7.46
CA VAL A 44 -3.86 13.21 -8.34
C VAL A 44 -4.51 11.85 -8.54
N PHE A 45 -5.34 11.39 -7.61
CA PHE A 45 -5.96 10.08 -7.72
C PHE A 45 -6.93 10.12 -8.91
N PRO A 46 -6.69 9.40 -10.02
CA PRO A 46 -7.38 9.71 -11.28
C PRO A 46 -8.88 9.41 -11.24
N LEU A 47 -9.31 8.57 -10.30
CA LEU A 47 -10.70 8.24 -10.00
C LEU A 47 -11.41 9.33 -9.17
N ILE A 48 -10.69 10.23 -8.51
CA ILE A 48 -11.24 11.20 -7.55
C ILE A 48 -10.95 12.65 -7.97
N SER A 49 -9.90 12.89 -8.76
CA SER A 49 -9.59 14.23 -9.24
C SER A 49 -10.47 14.64 -10.42
N ASP A 50 -10.88 15.91 -10.42
CA ASP A 50 -11.55 16.56 -11.54
C ASP A 50 -10.55 17.08 -12.61
N THR A 51 -9.25 17.07 -12.29
CA THR A 51 -8.19 17.48 -13.21
C THR A 51 -7.79 16.33 -14.12
N ALA A 52 -7.47 16.65 -15.38
CA ALA A 52 -6.86 15.68 -16.29
C ALA A 52 -5.58 15.12 -15.66
N PHE A 53 -5.44 13.80 -15.62
CA PHE A 53 -4.23 13.13 -15.15
C PHE A 53 -3.14 13.28 -16.22
N ASP A 54 -1.99 13.84 -15.84
CA ASP A 54 -0.84 13.94 -16.71
C ASP A 54 0.10 12.75 -16.49
N ASP A 55 0.08 11.82 -17.43
CA ASP A 55 0.95 10.64 -17.44
C ASP A 55 2.44 11.02 -17.50
N SER A 56 2.81 12.20 -18.02
CA SER A 56 4.22 12.56 -18.23
C SER A 56 4.95 12.84 -16.91
N GLU A 57 4.26 13.39 -15.92
CA GLU A 57 4.84 13.78 -14.63
C GLU A 57 4.78 12.66 -13.57
N TYR A 58 3.93 11.65 -13.77
CA TYR A 58 3.76 10.59 -12.77
C TYR A 58 4.95 9.63 -12.69
N ASN A 59 5.45 9.44 -11.47
CA ASN A 59 6.46 8.49 -11.06
C ASN A 59 5.95 7.70 -9.84
N TRP A 60 5.80 6.38 -10.00
CA TRP A 60 5.17 5.56 -8.97
C TRP A 60 6.09 5.34 -7.76
N GLU A 61 7.41 5.40 -7.93
CA GLU A 61 8.38 5.26 -6.84
C GLU A 61 8.25 6.44 -5.86
N LYS A 62 8.24 7.66 -6.37
CA LYS A 62 8.00 8.87 -5.56
C LYS A 62 6.63 8.83 -4.89
N HIS A 63 5.63 8.36 -5.63
CA HIS A 63 4.28 8.19 -5.11
C HIS A 63 4.22 7.18 -3.96
N TYR A 64 4.94 6.06 -4.07
CA TYR A 64 5.08 5.06 -3.00
C TYR A 64 5.76 5.67 -1.77
N VAL A 65 6.85 6.42 -1.94
CA VAL A 65 7.54 7.11 -0.82
C VAL A 65 6.60 8.11 -0.14
N TYR A 66 5.88 8.90 -0.94
CA TYR A 66 4.92 9.86 -0.42
C TYR A 66 3.80 9.16 0.35
N SER A 67 3.22 8.08 -0.19
CA SER A 67 2.12 7.37 0.46
C SER A 67 2.56 6.69 1.76
N ASP A 68 3.77 6.16 1.83
CA ASP A 68 4.30 5.55 3.05
C ASP A 68 4.57 6.61 4.13
N VAL A 69 5.21 7.73 3.77
CA VAL A 69 5.67 8.74 4.73
C VAL A 69 4.60 9.78 5.11
N LYS A 70 3.75 10.18 4.15
CA LYS A 70 2.77 11.26 4.33
C LYS A 70 1.34 10.78 4.54
N LEU A 71 1.02 9.57 4.08
CA LEU A 71 -0.30 8.97 4.26
C LEU A 71 -0.31 7.85 5.31
N TYR A 72 0.54 7.93 6.33
CA TYR A 72 0.54 7.04 7.49
C TYR A 72 0.75 5.55 7.15
N GLY A 73 1.71 5.24 6.28
CA GLY A 73 2.10 3.87 5.97
C GLY A 73 1.24 3.19 4.89
N VAL A 74 0.71 3.95 3.94
CA VAL A 74 0.04 3.38 2.77
C VAL A 74 1.08 2.85 1.80
N GLN A 75 1.12 1.53 1.66
CA GLN A 75 2.13 0.79 0.90
C GLN A 75 1.44 -0.01 -0.22
N PRO A 76 1.17 0.58 -1.40
CA PRO A 76 0.19 0.06 -2.36
C PRO A 76 0.60 -1.23 -3.10
N PHE A 77 1.89 -1.51 -3.20
CA PHE A 77 2.40 -2.64 -4.01
C PHE A 77 2.97 -3.73 -3.12
N PHE A 78 3.90 -3.37 -2.24
CA PHE A 78 4.57 -4.25 -1.32
C PHE A 78 4.74 -3.54 0.03
N SER A 79 4.80 -4.32 1.11
CA SER A 79 5.08 -3.77 2.44
C SER A 79 6.58 -3.67 2.66
N ASN A 80 7.02 -2.63 3.36
CA ASN A 80 8.36 -2.56 3.93
C ASN A 80 8.28 -2.25 5.43
N TYR A 81 9.13 -2.89 6.23
CA TYR A 81 9.17 -2.67 7.68
C TYR A 81 10.50 -3.14 8.26
N ILE A 82 10.86 -2.60 9.43
CA ILE A 82 12.02 -3.03 10.21
C ILE A 82 11.58 -4.05 11.26
N THR A 83 12.23 -5.21 11.31
CA THR A 83 11.96 -6.27 12.30
C THR A 83 13.26 -6.81 12.91
N TYR A 84 13.16 -7.71 13.88
CA TYR A 84 14.32 -8.45 14.39
C TYR A 84 14.85 -9.43 13.34
N ASP A 85 16.17 -9.55 13.27
CA ASP A 85 16.84 -10.49 12.39
C ASP A 85 17.01 -11.87 13.07
N GLU A 86 16.22 -12.84 12.63
CA GLU A 86 16.22 -14.22 13.14
C GLU A 86 17.59 -14.90 12.98
N GLU A 87 18.34 -14.59 11.91
CA GLU A 87 19.64 -15.21 11.64
C GLU A 87 20.73 -14.75 12.61
N THR A 88 20.52 -13.59 13.26
CA THR A 88 21.40 -13.07 14.31
C THR A 88 20.94 -13.44 15.71
N ASN A 89 20.05 -14.44 15.83
CA ASN A 89 19.36 -14.76 17.07
C ASN A 89 18.72 -13.51 17.71
N TYR A 90 18.06 -12.70 16.87
CA TYR A 90 17.30 -11.50 17.27
C TYR A 90 18.14 -10.37 17.90
N THR A 91 19.47 -10.39 17.73
CA THR A 91 20.36 -9.35 18.30
C THR A 91 20.44 -8.09 17.43
N THR A 92 20.03 -8.17 16.17
CA THR A 92 20.04 -7.04 15.24
C THR A 92 18.67 -6.81 14.59
N ARG A 93 18.55 -5.69 13.86
CA ARG A 93 17.37 -5.33 13.06
C ARG A 93 17.67 -5.52 11.58
N ILE A 94 16.65 -5.86 10.81
CA ILE A 94 16.73 -6.00 9.36
C ILE A 94 15.55 -5.30 8.68
N LEU A 95 15.81 -4.70 7.52
CA LEU A 95 14.76 -4.27 6.61
C LEU A 95 14.14 -5.49 5.96
N THR A 96 12.82 -5.60 6.06
CA THR A 96 12.06 -6.68 5.45
C THR A 96 11.09 -6.10 4.44
N VAL A 97 11.00 -6.75 3.29
CA VAL A 97 9.99 -6.48 2.28
C VAL A 97 9.15 -7.71 2.05
N SER A 98 7.85 -7.51 1.91
CA SER A 98 6.87 -8.57 1.70
C SER A 98 5.83 -8.14 0.67
N PRO A 99 5.11 -9.08 0.04
CA PRO A 99 3.87 -8.74 -0.63
C PRO A 99 2.95 -7.95 0.31
N GLU A 100 2.13 -7.08 -0.27
CA GLU A 100 1.15 -6.31 0.47
C GLU A 100 0.03 -7.24 0.99
N ASN A 101 -0.42 -7.02 2.24
CA ASN A 101 -1.42 -7.88 2.88
C ASN A 101 -2.79 -7.81 2.20
N ASP A 102 -3.29 -6.64 1.79
CA ASP A 102 -4.58 -6.53 1.10
C ASP A 102 -4.63 -7.26 -0.26
N LEU A 103 -3.53 -7.84 -0.76
CA LEU A 103 -3.57 -8.81 -1.86
C LEU A 103 -4.42 -10.05 -1.53
N TYR A 104 -4.66 -10.36 -0.24
CA TYR A 104 -5.53 -11.46 0.18
C TYR A 104 -6.95 -11.37 -0.43
N LYS A 105 -7.50 -10.16 -0.65
CA LYS A 105 -8.83 -10.00 -1.26
C LYS A 105 -8.88 -10.48 -2.72
N TYR A 106 -7.78 -10.36 -3.44
CA TYR A 106 -7.68 -10.87 -4.81
C TYR A 106 -7.35 -12.36 -4.82
N ARG A 107 -6.73 -12.89 -3.77
CA ARG A 107 -6.54 -14.34 -3.63
C ARG A 107 -7.88 -15.07 -3.59
N GLU A 108 -8.89 -14.58 -2.88
CA GLU A 108 -10.22 -15.22 -2.87
C GLU A 108 -10.83 -15.34 -4.27
N ILE A 109 -10.69 -14.30 -5.11
CA ILE A 109 -11.10 -14.36 -6.52
C ILE A 109 -10.31 -15.44 -7.28
N LEU A 110 -9.02 -15.57 -7.01
CA LEU A 110 -8.13 -16.47 -7.74
C LEU A 110 -8.27 -17.94 -7.30
N THR A 111 -8.39 -18.19 -6.00
CA THR A 111 -8.31 -19.52 -5.37
C THR A 111 -9.68 -20.18 -5.18
N SER A 112 -10.79 -19.44 -5.28
CA SER A 112 -12.11 -20.08 -5.18
C SER A 112 -12.32 -21.11 -6.30
N GLU A 113 -12.91 -22.26 -5.99
CA GLU A 113 -13.23 -23.29 -7.00
C GLU A 113 -14.53 -22.95 -7.77
N SER A 114 -15.43 -22.21 -7.14
CA SER A 114 -16.74 -21.87 -7.68
C SER A 114 -16.66 -20.60 -8.53
N ARG A 115 -17.02 -20.73 -9.82
CA ARG A 115 -17.16 -19.58 -10.72
C ARG A 115 -18.14 -18.53 -10.17
N LEU A 116 -19.23 -18.97 -9.52
CA LEU A 116 -20.21 -18.05 -8.94
C LEU A 116 -19.60 -17.24 -7.79
N ASP A 117 -18.78 -17.88 -6.96
CA ASP A 117 -18.12 -17.18 -5.85
C ASP A 117 -17.08 -16.18 -6.36
N LYS A 118 -16.29 -16.53 -7.39
CA LYS A 118 -15.36 -15.58 -8.03
C LYS A 118 -16.08 -14.32 -8.50
N ILE A 119 -17.22 -14.48 -9.19
CA ILE A 119 -18.04 -13.37 -9.68
C ILE A 119 -18.58 -12.55 -8.50
N LYS A 120 -19.04 -13.21 -7.44
CA LYS A 120 -19.57 -12.55 -6.24
C LYS A 120 -18.51 -11.69 -5.54
N PHE A 121 -17.30 -12.23 -5.34
CA PHE A 121 -16.19 -11.48 -4.71
C PHE A 121 -15.73 -10.30 -5.57
N GLU A 122 -15.60 -10.51 -6.88
CA GLU A 122 -15.24 -9.42 -7.79
C GLU A 122 -16.28 -8.30 -7.78
N ASN A 123 -17.57 -8.64 -7.83
CA ASN A 123 -18.66 -7.66 -7.75
C ASN A 123 -18.65 -6.92 -6.41
N LEU A 124 -18.40 -7.60 -5.29
CA LEU A 124 -18.29 -6.95 -3.99
C LEU A 124 -17.17 -5.89 -3.96
N ILE A 125 -16.01 -6.23 -4.50
CA ILE A 125 -14.88 -5.30 -4.60
C ILE A 125 -15.29 -4.13 -5.50
N ARG A 126 -15.82 -4.41 -6.69
CA ARG A 126 -16.27 -3.42 -7.67
C ARG A 126 -17.28 -2.44 -7.09
N ASP A 127 -18.29 -2.94 -6.37
CA ASP A 127 -19.34 -2.12 -5.77
C ASP A 127 -18.78 -1.22 -4.66
N ARG A 128 -17.86 -1.73 -3.82
CA ARG A 128 -17.15 -0.91 -2.83
C ARG A 128 -16.36 0.21 -3.52
N MET A 129 -15.66 -0.09 -4.61
CA MET A 129 -14.92 0.93 -5.37
C MET A 129 -15.84 1.98 -5.97
N LYS A 130 -16.97 1.59 -6.57
CA LYS A 130 -17.97 2.50 -7.13
C LYS A 130 -18.52 3.44 -6.06
N ASN A 131 -18.94 2.89 -4.93
CA ASN A 131 -19.50 3.68 -3.83
C ASN A 131 -18.52 4.74 -3.32
N VAL A 132 -17.27 4.34 -3.03
CA VAL A 132 -16.23 5.27 -2.57
C VAL A 132 -15.93 6.34 -3.64
N THR A 133 -15.83 5.93 -4.90
CA THR A 133 -15.54 6.84 -6.02
C THR A 133 -16.66 7.86 -6.21
N GLN A 134 -17.92 7.44 -6.20
CA GLN A 134 -19.08 8.34 -6.34
C GLN A 134 -19.23 9.31 -5.16
N LEU A 135 -18.88 8.88 -3.94
CA LEU A 135 -18.87 9.77 -2.76
C LEU A 135 -17.79 10.84 -2.87
N LEU A 136 -16.62 10.48 -3.40
CA LEU A 136 -15.47 11.38 -3.48
C LEU A 136 -15.50 12.27 -4.73
N ASN A 137 -15.96 11.74 -5.86
CA ASN A 137 -16.22 12.46 -7.10
C ASN A 137 -17.64 12.15 -7.63
N PRO A 138 -18.66 12.91 -7.20
CA PRO A 138 -20.05 12.73 -7.67
C PRO A 138 -20.26 12.99 -9.17
N ASN A 139 -19.31 13.67 -9.81
CA ASN A 139 -19.42 14.10 -11.22
C ASN A 139 -18.65 13.18 -12.18
N ILE A 140 -17.99 12.12 -11.67
CA ILE A 140 -17.23 11.21 -12.51
C ILE A 140 -18.13 10.54 -13.55
N GLN A 141 -17.66 10.49 -14.80
CA GLN A 141 -18.37 9.78 -15.85
C GLN A 141 -18.38 8.27 -15.57
N THR A 142 -19.56 7.66 -15.62
CA THR A 142 -19.77 6.23 -15.36
C THR A 142 -18.85 5.32 -16.17
N TYR A 143 -18.60 5.67 -17.44
CA TYR A 143 -17.69 4.93 -18.31
C TYR A 143 -16.26 4.95 -17.76
N THR A 144 -15.72 6.15 -17.47
CA THR A 144 -14.38 6.33 -16.90
C THR A 144 -14.23 5.62 -15.57
N MET A 145 -15.21 5.75 -14.68
CA MET A 145 -15.23 5.06 -13.39
C MET A 145 -15.17 3.54 -13.57
N ASN A 146 -16.00 2.96 -14.44
CA ASN A 146 -16.00 1.51 -14.67
C ASN A 146 -14.67 1.02 -15.23
N LYS A 147 -14.13 1.72 -16.24
CA LYS A 147 -12.85 1.38 -16.85
C LYS A 147 -11.70 1.42 -15.84
N ASP A 148 -11.59 2.50 -15.06
CA ASP A 148 -10.53 2.62 -14.07
C ASP A 148 -10.67 1.54 -12.97
N ILE A 149 -11.90 1.21 -12.56
CA ILE A 149 -12.15 0.12 -11.60
C ILE A 149 -11.76 -1.24 -12.20
N ASP A 150 -12.08 -1.51 -13.46
CA ASP A 150 -11.65 -2.71 -14.18
C ASP A 150 -10.13 -2.83 -14.19
N ASP A 151 -9.44 -1.75 -14.57
CA ASP A 151 -7.98 -1.70 -14.61
C ASP A 151 -7.37 -1.98 -13.23
N VAL A 152 -7.94 -1.43 -12.15
CA VAL A 152 -7.50 -1.67 -10.76
C VAL A 152 -7.74 -3.12 -10.33
N ILE A 153 -8.89 -3.70 -10.69
CA ILE A 153 -9.21 -5.10 -10.35
C ILE A 153 -8.26 -6.05 -11.09
N GLU A 154 -8.03 -5.85 -12.38
CA GLU A 154 -7.10 -6.67 -13.17
C GLU A 154 -5.66 -6.55 -12.68
N PHE A 155 -5.23 -5.34 -12.32
CA PHE A 155 -3.94 -5.13 -11.67
C PHE A 155 -3.84 -5.90 -10.35
N GLY A 156 -4.85 -5.81 -9.49
CA GLY A 156 -4.93 -6.54 -8.24
C GLY A 156 -4.88 -8.07 -8.42
N LYS A 157 -5.54 -8.60 -9.45
CA LYS A 157 -5.44 -10.03 -9.83
C LYS A 157 -4.02 -10.42 -10.25
N LYS A 158 -3.31 -9.58 -11.01
CA LYS A 158 -1.90 -9.84 -11.39
C LYS A 158 -1.00 -9.94 -10.15
N LEU A 159 -1.11 -8.97 -9.23
CA LEU A 159 -0.35 -9.00 -7.97
C LEU A 159 -0.75 -10.19 -7.08
N GLY A 160 -2.05 -10.48 -6.99
CA GLY A 160 -2.58 -11.63 -6.26
C GLY A 160 -2.01 -12.93 -6.80
N ASN A 161 -1.99 -13.12 -8.11
CA ASN A 161 -1.45 -14.31 -8.77
C ASN A 161 0.06 -14.46 -8.52
N ALA A 162 0.82 -13.38 -8.65
CA ALA A 162 2.26 -13.37 -8.33
C ALA A 162 2.51 -13.78 -6.86
N SER A 163 1.64 -13.34 -5.95
CA SER A 163 1.77 -13.68 -4.52
C SER A 163 1.46 -15.15 -4.20
N LEU A 164 0.79 -15.88 -5.10
CA LEU A 164 0.46 -17.30 -4.94
C LEU A 164 1.56 -18.22 -5.47
N LEU A 165 2.53 -17.71 -6.24
CA LEU A 165 3.60 -18.52 -6.84
C LEU A 165 4.40 -19.31 -5.78
N ALA A 166 4.68 -18.69 -4.64
CA ALA A 166 5.35 -19.37 -3.54
C ALA A 166 4.58 -20.61 -3.03
N SER A 167 3.25 -20.52 -2.98
CA SER A 167 2.39 -21.61 -2.48
C SER A 167 2.22 -22.77 -3.45
N THR A 168 2.46 -22.54 -4.75
CA THR A 168 2.24 -23.53 -5.80
C THR A 168 3.52 -24.21 -6.27
N VAL A 169 4.67 -23.53 -6.20
CA VAL A 169 5.91 -24.02 -6.83
C VAL A 169 6.78 -24.86 -5.89
N TYR A 170 6.76 -24.64 -4.56
CA TYR A 170 7.72 -25.33 -3.67
C TYR A 170 7.13 -25.84 -2.36
N ASN A 171 6.88 -27.15 -2.31
CA ASN A 171 6.66 -27.93 -1.09
C ASN A 171 7.89 -27.84 -0.15
N GLY A 172 7.94 -26.82 0.72
CA GLY A 172 8.78 -26.84 1.93
C GLY A 172 10.13 -26.13 1.89
N THR A 173 10.44 -25.29 0.89
CA THR A 173 11.58 -24.36 0.98
C THR A 173 11.16 -23.05 1.64
N LYS A 174 12.08 -22.41 2.38
CA LYS A 174 11.86 -21.08 2.97
C LYS A 174 11.46 -20.10 1.86
N ASP A 175 10.26 -19.52 1.96
CA ASP A 175 9.74 -18.54 1.01
C ASP A 175 10.35 -17.15 1.24
N TYR A 176 11.65 -17.09 1.56
CA TYR A 176 12.35 -15.84 1.74
C TYR A 176 13.79 -15.96 1.26
N VAL A 177 14.37 -14.84 0.89
CA VAL A 177 15.79 -14.73 0.58
C VAL A 177 16.37 -13.53 1.30
N ARG A 178 17.53 -13.73 1.92
CA ARG A 178 18.37 -12.64 2.38
C ARG A 178 19.30 -12.23 1.24
N VAL A 179 19.28 -10.95 0.92
CA VAL A 179 20.18 -10.32 -0.06
C VAL A 179 20.69 -9.00 0.51
N ASP A 180 21.68 -8.37 -0.11
CA ASP A 180 21.96 -6.96 0.12
C ASP A 180 21.18 -6.07 -0.89
N LEU A 181 21.13 -4.77 -0.66
CA LEU A 181 20.40 -3.84 -1.54
C LEU A 181 20.96 -3.83 -2.98
N TYR A 182 22.26 -4.06 -3.17
CA TYR A 182 22.86 -4.19 -4.50
C TYR A 182 22.38 -5.45 -5.24
N GLN A 183 22.35 -6.58 -4.55
CA GLN A 183 21.82 -7.85 -5.05
C GLN A 183 20.32 -7.75 -5.33
N MET A 184 19.57 -6.98 -4.53
CA MET A 184 18.14 -6.73 -4.75
C MET A 184 17.88 -6.06 -6.10
N ASP A 185 18.62 -4.99 -6.44
CA ASP A 185 18.57 -4.31 -7.74
C ASP A 185 18.87 -5.27 -8.90
N TYR A 186 19.84 -6.17 -8.72
CA TYR A 186 20.22 -7.13 -9.74
C TYR A 186 19.17 -8.25 -9.94
N LYS A 187 18.64 -8.78 -8.83
CA LYS A 187 17.76 -9.95 -8.81
C LYS A 187 16.32 -9.60 -9.20
N PHE A 188 15.80 -8.48 -8.70
CA PHE A 188 14.42 -8.05 -8.90
C PHE A 188 14.40 -6.81 -9.80
N LYS A 189 14.45 -7.06 -11.10
CA LYS A 189 14.67 -6.03 -12.12
C LYS A 189 13.49 -5.07 -12.24
N LYS A 190 13.72 -3.96 -12.96
CA LYS A 190 12.74 -2.91 -13.32
C LYS A 190 12.22 -2.06 -12.15
N VAL A 191 12.71 -2.30 -10.95
CA VAL A 191 12.57 -1.40 -9.81
C VAL A 191 13.97 -1.04 -9.33
N LYS A 192 14.19 0.24 -9.06
CA LYS A 192 15.46 0.73 -8.51
C LYS A 192 15.37 0.73 -6.99
N TRP A 193 15.50 -0.44 -6.39
CA TRP A 193 15.28 -0.68 -4.96
C TRP A 193 16.21 0.15 -4.08
N PHE A 194 17.49 0.24 -4.42
CA PHE A 194 18.41 1.05 -3.62
C PHE A 194 18.02 2.54 -3.62
N GLU A 195 17.64 3.10 -4.77
CA GLU A 195 17.18 4.50 -4.88
C GLU A 195 15.88 4.69 -4.08
N LEU A 196 14.90 3.79 -4.26
CA LEU A 196 13.60 3.84 -3.60
C LEU A 196 13.72 3.80 -2.07
N PHE A 197 14.46 2.83 -1.52
CA PHE A 197 14.63 2.72 -0.07
C PHE A 197 15.53 3.82 0.49
N SER A 198 16.53 4.29 -0.26
CA SER A 198 17.34 5.42 0.19
C SER A 198 16.48 6.67 0.38
N GLU A 199 15.59 6.97 -0.56
CA GLU A 199 14.66 8.11 -0.45
C GLU A 199 13.70 7.92 0.73
N LEU A 200 13.12 6.73 0.88
CA LEU A 200 12.19 6.42 1.96
C LEU A 200 12.81 6.58 3.35
N TYR A 201 13.98 5.98 3.58
CA TYR A 201 14.63 5.95 4.89
C TYR A 201 15.42 7.24 5.21
N GLN A 202 15.73 8.05 4.20
CA GLN A 202 16.29 9.39 4.41
C GLN A 202 15.31 10.30 5.19
N MET A 203 14.00 10.11 5.05
CA MET A 203 12.98 10.84 5.82
C MET A 203 13.06 10.57 7.33
N ALA A 204 13.60 9.41 7.72
CA ALA A 204 13.89 9.06 9.11
C ALA A 204 15.35 9.35 9.51
N HIS A 205 16.09 10.09 8.69
CA HIS A 205 17.53 10.35 8.86
C HIS A 205 18.40 9.08 8.90
N VAL A 206 17.95 8.00 8.25
CA VAL A 206 18.71 6.76 8.12
C VAL A 206 19.38 6.72 6.75
N LYS A 207 20.70 6.55 6.74
CA LYS A 207 21.49 6.43 5.51
C LYS A 207 21.74 4.96 5.19
N LEU A 208 21.03 4.45 4.18
CA LEU A 208 21.25 3.10 3.66
C LEU A 208 22.51 3.03 2.79
N ARG A 209 23.13 1.86 2.77
CA ARG A 209 24.30 1.50 1.95
C ARG A 209 23.94 0.31 1.07
N LYS A 210 24.65 0.18 -0.05
CA LYS A 210 24.42 -0.91 -1.01
C LYS A 210 24.65 -2.31 -0.44
N ASP A 211 25.52 -2.42 0.57
CA ASP A 211 25.85 -3.64 1.30
C ASP A 211 24.95 -3.88 2.53
N ASP A 212 23.97 -3.02 2.80
CA ASP A 212 23.05 -3.26 3.91
C ASP A 212 22.12 -4.45 3.59
N PRO A 213 21.92 -5.38 4.54
CA PRO A 213 21.12 -6.58 4.32
C PRO A 213 19.62 -6.27 4.31
N ILE A 214 18.90 -7.00 3.46
CA ILE A 214 17.45 -6.98 3.35
C ILE A 214 16.89 -8.40 3.30
N LEU A 215 15.78 -8.61 3.98
CA LEU A 215 15.01 -9.85 3.93
C LEU A 215 13.83 -9.69 2.97
N VAL A 216 13.81 -10.48 1.90
CA VAL A 216 12.73 -10.47 0.91
C VAL A 216 11.88 -11.71 1.10
N THR A 217 10.66 -11.54 1.61
CA THR A 217 9.68 -12.63 1.72
C THR A 217 8.91 -12.77 0.42
N ASN A 218 8.45 -13.97 0.10
CA ASN A 218 7.86 -14.32 -1.19
C ASN A 218 8.68 -13.78 -2.37
N HIS A 219 9.93 -14.22 -2.46
CA HIS A 219 10.85 -13.69 -3.46
C HIS A 219 10.35 -13.92 -4.90
N TYR A 220 9.46 -14.89 -5.13
CA TYR A 220 8.79 -15.10 -6.42
C TYR A 220 7.88 -13.92 -6.80
N TYR A 221 7.12 -13.38 -5.85
CA TYR A 221 6.32 -12.18 -6.06
C TYR A 221 7.18 -11.02 -6.56
N PHE A 222 8.36 -10.80 -5.95
CA PHE A 222 9.26 -9.72 -6.33
C PHE A 222 9.96 -9.94 -7.69
N THR A 223 10.07 -11.19 -8.16
CA THR A 223 10.52 -11.49 -9.53
C THR A 223 9.53 -10.99 -10.57
N GLU A 224 8.23 -11.14 -10.32
CA GLU A 224 7.16 -10.71 -11.24
C GLU A 224 6.80 -9.23 -11.09
N LEU A 225 6.98 -8.67 -9.89
CA LEU A 225 6.51 -7.32 -9.55
C LEU A 225 7.00 -6.25 -10.52
N GLY A 226 8.29 -6.26 -10.88
CA GLY A 226 8.86 -5.27 -11.78
C GLY A 226 8.20 -5.28 -13.18
N GLU A 227 7.88 -6.46 -13.69
CA GLU A 227 7.14 -6.62 -14.96
C GLU A 227 5.71 -6.11 -14.83
N ILE A 228 5.02 -6.48 -13.75
CA ILE A 228 3.64 -6.04 -13.48
C ILE A 228 3.56 -4.52 -13.39
N LEU A 229 4.47 -3.87 -12.64
CA LEU A 229 4.50 -2.41 -12.52
C LEU A 229 4.84 -1.74 -13.86
N SER A 230 5.85 -2.22 -14.58
CA SER A 230 6.29 -1.60 -15.84
C SER A 230 5.27 -1.73 -16.99
N SER A 231 4.43 -2.76 -16.96
CA SER A 231 3.38 -3.01 -17.97
C SER A 231 2.02 -2.41 -17.62
N THR A 232 1.88 -1.82 -16.43
CA THR A 232 0.63 -1.22 -15.96
C THR A 232 0.61 0.27 -16.27
N SER A 233 -0.56 0.78 -16.68
CA SER A 233 -0.71 2.21 -16.96
C SER A 233 -0.44 3.04 -15.71
N LYS A 234 0.21 4.20 -15.89
CA LYS A 234 0.49 5.14 -14.81
C LYS A 234 -0.78 5.56 -14.06
N ARG A 235 -1.87 5.74 -14.82
CA ARG A 235 -3.22 6.02 -14.28
C ARG A 235 -3.69 4.93 -13.32
N CYS A 236 -3.54 3.65 -13.69
CA CYS A 236 -3.91 2.53 -12.83
C CYS A 236 -3.03 2.45 -11.58
N LEU A 237 -1.70 2.62 -11.72
CA LEU A 237 -0.76 2.60 -10.59
C LEU A 237 -1.08 3.70 -9.56
N ASN A 238 -1.40 4.90 -10.02
CA ASN A 238 -1.81 6.00 -9.15
C ASN A 238 -3.14 5.70 -8.43
N GLY A 239 -4.03 4.95 -9.10
CA GLY A 239 -5.28 4.42 -8.55
C GLY A 239 -5.12 3.40 -7.40
N GLN A 240 -3.90 2.93 -7.09
CA GLN A 240 -3.65 1.90 -6.06
C GLN A 240 -3.46 2.46 -4.65
N THR A 241 -3.35 3.78 -4.48
CA THR A 241 -3.26 4.41 -3.16
C THR A 241 -4.55 4.24 -2.38
N ARG A 242 -4.62 3.20 -1.55
CA ARG A 242 -5.78 2.94 -0.69
C ARG A 242 -5.33 2.81 0.74
N ASN A 243 -6.10 3.45 1.62
CA ASN A 243 -5.84 3.43 3.04
C ASN A 243 -6.03 2.01 3.58
N ARG A 244 -4.96 1.44 4.13
CA ARG A 244 -5.01 0.24 4.97
C ARG A 244 -5.75 0.63 6.25
N ARG A 245 -7.02 0.24 6.35
CA ARG A 245 -7.87 0.12 7.56
C ARG A 245 -9.25 0.70 7.31
N GLU A 246 -10.15 -0.18 6.87
CA GLU A 246 -11.52 -0.32 7.38
C GLU A 246 -11.93 -1.79 7.27
#